data_AF-A0A3N2RE57-F1
#
_entry.id   AF-A0A3N2RE57-F1
#
_cell.length_a   1.000
_cell.length_b   1.000
_cell.length_c   1.000
_cell.angle_alpha   90.00
_cell.angle_beta   90.00
_cell.angle_gamma   90.00
#
_symmetry.space_group_name_H-M   'P 1'
#
loop_
_entity.id
_entity.type
_entity.pdbx_description
1 polymer ?
#
loop_
_entity_poly.entity_id
_entity_poly.type
_entity_poly.pdbx_seq_one_letter_code
_entity_poly.pdbx_strand_id
1 'polypeptide(L)'
;MRATHLAGLVALPLDQRRQLTKMGDKSEAFCRQALHVMGENPGILPRNFDLDGLRRDLVLLDQLRPRALRVTRLHEKLRDTETALGSDLMTNGLEGYAFLKIAGKGEGLEALRQMLSARFNRASAKRTEPLGEPARG
;
A
#
# COMPACT_ATOMS: atom_id res chain seq x y z
N MET A 1 -15.30 2.80 -10.23
CA MET A 1 -15.64 3.37 -8.90
C MET A 1 -15.74 4.88 -9.08
N ARG A 2 -16.91 5.52 -8.95
CA ARG A 2 -17.01 6.98 -9.11
C ARG A 2 -16.19 7.65 -8.01
N ALA A 3 -15.36 8.65 -8.37
CA ALA A 3 -14.43 9.33 -7.45
C ALA A 3 -15.10 9.93 -6.19
N THR A 4 -16.41 10.16 -6.24
CA THR A 4 -17.21 10.69 -5.14
C THR A 4 -17.36 9.76 -3.92
N HIS A 5 -17.13 8.45 -4.05
CA HIS A 5 -17.29 7.52 -2.93
C HIS A 5 -16.18 7.58 -1.87
N LEU A 6 -15.07 8.29 -2.15
CA LEU A 6 -13.91 8.40 -1.26
C LEU A 6 -13.68 9.83 -0.75
N ALA A 7 -14.56 10.78 -1.10
CA ALA A 7 -14.39 12.19 -0.78
C ALA A 7 -14.34 12.50 0.73
N GLY A 8 -14.84 11.60 1.58
CA GLY A 8 -14.76 11.72 3.04
C GLY A 8 -13.51 11.12 3.69
N LEU A 9 -12.58 10.55 2.92
CA LEU A 9 -11.32 10.04 3.46
C LEU A 9 -10.33 11.18 3.66
N VAL A 10 -9.62 11.17 4.79
CA VAL A 10 -8.63 12.18 5.14
C VAL A 10 -7.22 11.64 5.04
N ALA A 11 -6.31 12.44 4.49
CA ALA A 11 -4.87 12.20 4.58
C ALA A 11 -4.33 13.01 5.76
N LEU A 12 -3.83 12.32 6.79
CA LEU A 12 -3.22 12.96 7.96
C LEU A 12 -1.71 13.12 7.73
N PRO A 13 -1.19 14.37 7.67
CA PRO A 13 0.24 14.64 7.70
C PRO A 13 0.91 14.05 8.95
N LEU A 14 2.22 13.81 8.86
CA LEU A 14 2.96 13.11 9.91
C LEU A 14 2.97 13.87 11.24
N ASP A 15 3.13 15.19 11.18
CA ASP A 15 3.07 16.12 12.31
C ASP A 15 1.69 16.11 12.98
N GLN A 16 0.61 16.16 12.20
CA GLN A 16 -0.75 16.06 12.74
C GLN A 16 -0.98 14.70 13.41
N ARG A 17 -0.55 13.60 12.77
CA ARG A 17 -0.69 12.24 13.32
C ARG A 17 0.02 12.07 14.68
N ARG A 18 1.15 12.75 14.89
CA ARG A 18 1.91 12.67 16.15
C ARG A 18 1.18 13.32 17.33
N GLN A 19 0.36 14.34 17.06
CA GLN A 19 -0.36 15.11 18.07
C GLN A 19 -1.69 14.46 18.51
N LEU A 20 -2.20 13.50 17.74
CA LEU A 20 -3.48 12.85 18.05
C LEU A 20 -3.38 11.91 19.25
N THR A 21 -4.39 11.98 20.13
CA THR A 21 -4.67 10.88 21.06
C THR A 21 -5.04 9.64 20.26
N LYS A 22 -4.24 8.59 20.42
CA LYS A 22 -4.37 7.37 19.61
C LYS A 22 -5.32 6.40 20.28
N MET A 23 -6.13 5.75 19.45
CA MET A 23 -7.00 4.67 19.88
C MET A 23 -6.52 3.35 19.25
N GLY A 24 -6.03 2.44 20.09
CA GLY A 24 -5.92 1.01 19.79
C GLY A 24 -7.07 0.22 20.39
N ASP A 25 -7.02 -1.11 20.29
CA ASP A 25 -8.14 -2.00 20.66
C ASP A 25 -8.64 -1.81 22.10
N LYS A 26 -7.73 -1.71 23.07
CA LYS A 26 -8.09 -1.51 24.50
C LYS A 26 -8.81 -0.17 24.72
N SER A 27 -8.26 0.91 24.15
CA SER A 27 -8.85 2.25 24.24
C SER A 27 -10.18 2.34 23.50
N GLU A 28 -10.39 1.57 22.44
CA GLU A 28 -11.68 1.52 21.77
C GLU A 28 -12.74 0.85 22.64
N ALA A 29 -12.41 -0.29 23.26
CA ALA A 29 -13.32 -0.95 24.20
C ALA A 29 -13.72 0.02 25.32
N PHE A 30 -12.76 0.80 25.83
CA PHE A 30 -13.02 1.90 26.75
C PHE A 30 -13.97 2.95 26.17
N CYS A 31 -13.72 3.47 24.95
CA CYS A 31 -14.59 4.47 24.31
C CYS A 31 -16.03 3.98 24.14
N ARG A 32 -16.23 2.72 23.77
CA ARG A 32 -17.57 2.11 23.66
C ARG A 32 -18.27 2.04 25.01
N GLN A 33 -17.56 1.58 26.04
CA GLN A 33 -18.10 1.53 27.40
C GLN A 33 -18.43 2.93 27.92
N ALA A 34 -17.53 3.90 27.71
CA ALA A 34 -17.74 5.29 28.09
C ALA A 34 -18.99 5.86 27.40
N LEU A 35 -19.15 5.63 26.09
CA LEU A 35 -20.33 6.08 25.34
C LEU A 35 -21.63 5.47 25.91
N HIS A 36 -21.60 4.18 26.28
CA HIS A 36 -22.75 3.54 26.92
C HIS A 36 -23.09 4.18 28.26
N VAL A 37 -22.11 4.32 29.16
CA VAL A 37 -22.30 4.94 30.48
C VAL A 37 -22.81 6.39 30.35
N MET A 38 -22.24 7.18 29.45
CA MET A 38 -22.69 8.55 29.18
C MET A 38 -24.11 8.60 28.60
N GLY A 39 -24.48 7.62 27.77
CA GLY A 39 -25.82 7.48 27.21
C GLY A 39 -26.89 7.16 28.25
N GLU A 40 -26.58 6.30 29.22
CA GLU A 40 -27.48 5.97 30.33
C GLU A 40 -27.57 7.10 31.37
N ASN A 41 -26.54 7.95 31.46
CA ASN A 41 -26.41 8.98 32.48
C ASN A 41 -26.17 10.39 31.88
N PRO A 42 -27.01 10.89 30.96
CA PRO A 42 -26.74 12.13 30.24
C PRO A 42 -26.63 13.36 31.15
N GLY A 43 -27.26 13.31 32.34
CA GLY A 43 -27.20 14.40 33.33
C GLY A 43 -25.82 14.68 33.93
N ILE A 44 -24.85 13.77 33.80
CA ILE A 44 -23.46 14.00 34.25
C ILE A 44 -22.67 14.86 33.26
N LEU A 45 -23.19 15.02 32.03
CA LEU A 45 -22.49 15.70 30.96
C LEU A 45 -22.76 17.21 31.01
N PRO A 46 -21.75 18.04 30.72
CA PRO A 46 -21.97 19.45 30.44
C PRO A 46 -23.00 19.64 29.31
N ARG A 47 -23.81 20.72 29.39
CA ARG A 47 -24.85 21.00 28.39
C ARG A 47 -24.32 21.16 26.96
N ASN A 48 -23.04 21.50 26.81
CA ASN A 48 -22.38 21.71 25.52
C ASN A 48 -21.62 20.47 25.01
N PHE A 49 -21.75 19.31 25.68
CA PHE A 49 -21.13 18.08 25.24
C PHE A 49 -21.95 17.44 24.10
N ASP A 50 -21.33 17.21 22.94
CA ASP A 50 -21.98 16.57 21.79
C ASP A 50 -21.91 15.03 21.87
N LEU A 51 -22.80 14.46 22.69
CA LEU A 51 -22.91 13.00 22.84
C LEU A 51 -23.34 12.32 21.53
N ASP A 52 -24.19 12.98 20.74
CA ASP A 52 -24.64 12.45 19.46
C ASP A 52 -23.51 12.45 18.42
N GLY A 53 -22.62 13.45 18.45
CA GLY A 53 -21.38 13.49 17.67
C GLY A 53 -20.50 12.28 17.94
N LEU A 54 -20.22 12.00 19.22
CA LEU A 54 -19.45 10.84 19.61
C LEU A 54 -20.10 9.52 19.14
N ARG A 55 -21.44 9.42 19.22
CA ARG A 55 -22.18 8.26 18.70
C ARG A 55 -22.06 8.12 17.19
N ARG A 56 -22.17 9.22 16.44
CA ARG A 56 -21.98 9.24 14.98
C ARG A 56 -20.57 8.79 14.60
N ASP A 57 -19.55 9.26 15.30
CA ASP A 57 -18.16 8.89 15.03
C ASP A 57 -17.91 7.39 15.23
N LEU A 58 -18.46 6.80 16.30
CA LEU A 58 -18.36 5.36 16.52
C LEU A 58 -19.03 4.55 15.40
N VAL A 59 -20.21 4.97 14.95
CA VAL A 59 -20.92 4.34 13.83
C VAL A 59 -20.10 4.46 12.53
N LEU A 60 -19.51 5.62 12.27
CA LEU A 60 -18.66 5.82 11.09
C LEU A 60 -17.42 4.92 11.12
N LEU A 61 -16.79 4.75 12.29
CA LEU A 61 -15.66 3.84 12.47
C LEU A 61 -16.06 2.39 12.16
N ASP A 62 -17.21 1.95 12.67
CA ASP A 62 -17.74 0.61 12.44
C ASP A 62 -18.05 0.33 10.97
N GLN A 63 -18.52 1.35 10.24
CA GLN A 63 -18.72 1.25 8.79
C GLN A 63 -17.42 1.29 7.99
N LEU A 64 -16.41 2.03 8.46
CA LEU A 64 -15.13 2.21 7.77
C LEU A 64 -14.31 0.90 7.77
N ARG A 65 -14.27 0.19 8.89
CA ARG A 65 -13.45 -1.02 9.07
C ARG A 65 -13.65 -2.14 8.05
N PRO A 66 -14.89 -2.63 7.79
CA PRO A 66 -15.09 -3.67 6.78
C PRO A 66 -14.74 -3.17 5.38
N ARG A 67 -14.89 -1.87 5.10
CA ARG A 67 -14.49 -1.28 3.81
C ARG A 67 -12.97 -1.24 3.69
N ALA A 68 -12.25 -0.84 4.73
CA ALA A 68 -10.79 -0.85 4.77
C ALA A 68 -10.24 -2.26 4.51
N LEU A 69 -10.78 -3.29 5.18
CA LEU A 69 -10.39 -4.69 4.94
C LEU A 69 -10.60 -5.11 3.48
N ARG A 70 -11.71 -4.71 2.86
CA ARG A 70 -11.96 -5.01 1.44
C ARG A 70 -10.99 -4.30 0.51
N VAL A 71 -10.61 -3.05 0.81
CA VAL A 71 -9.62 -2.30 0.04
C VAL A 71 -8.24 -2.93 0.16
N THR A 72 -7.83 -3.37 1.36
CA THR A 72 -6.57 -4.10 1.56
C THR A 72 -6.51 -5.36 0.70
N ARG A 73 -7.56 -6.20 0.75
CA ARG A 73 -7.64 -7.41 -0.08
C ARG A 73 -7.62 -7.12 -1.58
N LEU A 74 -8.28 -6.04 -2.00
CA LEU A 74 -8.25 -5.60 -3.39
C LEU A 74 -6.84 -5.15 -3.80
N HIS A 75 -6.16 -4.40 -2.93
CA HIS A 75 -4.79 -3.96 -3.17
C HIS A 75 -3.82 -5.14 -3.28
N GLU A 76 -3.94 -6.15 -2.42
CA GLU A 76 -3.17 -7.40 -2.51
C GLU A 76 -3.38 -8.08 -3.86
N LYS A 77 -4.64 -8.27 -4.28
CA LYS A 77 -4.95 -8.84 -5.61
C LYS A 77 -4.37 -8.04 -6.77
N LEU A 78 -4.40 -6.71 -6.68
CA LEU A 78 -3.79 -5.85 -7.70
C LEU A 78 -2.28 -6.10 -7.79
N ARG A 79 -1.59 -6.17 -6.64
CA ARG A 79 -0.14 -6.45 -6.59
C ARG A 79 0.21 -7.84 -7.11
N ASP A 80 -0.59 -8.85 -6.78
CA ASP A 80 -0.40 -10.21 -7.29
C ASP A 80 -0.57 -10.24 -8.81
N THR A 81 -1.57 -9.51 -9.33
CA THR A 81 -1.83 -9.39 -10.77
C THR A 81 -0.69 -8.66 -11.48
N GLU A 82 -0.19 -7.55 -10.92
CA GLU A 82 0.98 -6.85 -11.45
C GLU A 82 2.21 -7.75 -11.52
N THR A 83 2.41 -8.58 -10.50
CA THR A 83 3.52 -9.55 -10.45
C THR A 83 3.37 -10.63 -11.51
N ALA A 84 2.18 -11.20 -11.66
CA ALA A 84 1.88 -12.21 -12.67
C ALA A 84 2.09 -11.67 -14.09
N LEU A 85 1.52 -10.50 -14.40
CA LEU A 85 1.70 -9.83 -15.69
C LEU A 85 3.18 -9.51 -15.96
N GLY A 86 3.90 -9.02 -14.95
CA GLY A 86 5.33 -8.76 -15.06
C GLY A 86 6.14 -10.03 -15.36
N SER A 87 5.77 -11.16 -14.77
CA SER A 87 6.38 -12.46 -15.03
C SER A 87 6.17 -12.92 -16.47
N ASP A 88 4.93 -12.81 -16.97
CA ASP A 88 4.59 -13.19 -18.35
C ASP A 88 5.35 -12.32 -19.35
N LEU A 89 5.34 -11.00 -19.15
CA LEU A 89 6.08 -10.04 -19.98
C LEU A 89 7.58 -10.34 -19.99
N MET A 90 8.15 -10.65 -18.83
CA MET A 90 9.59 -10.94 -18.71
C MET A 90 9.93 -12.27 -19.40
N THR A 91 9.13 -13.31 -19.22
CA THR A 91 9.33 -14.63 -19.83
C THR A 91 9.28 -14.52 -21.35
N ASN A 92 8.22 -13.92 -21.89
CA ASN A 92 8.04 -13.76 -23.33
C ASN A 92 9.11 -12.83 -23.93
N GLY A 93 9.51 -11.79 -23.21
CA GLY A 93 10.60 -10.90 -23.63
C GLY A 93 11.95 -11.62 -23.72
N LEU A 94 12.24 -12.53 -22.79
CA LEU A 94 13.45 -13.36 -22.83
C LEU A 94 13.42 -14.36 -23.99
N GLU A 95 12.27 -14.99 -24.23
CA GLU A 95 12.09 -15.91 -25.35
C GLU A 95 12.26 -15.20 -26.70
N GLY A 96 11.63 -14.05 -26.88
CA GLY A 96 11.81 -13.20 -28.06
C GLY A 96 13.27 -12.78 -28.26
N TYR A 97 13.98 -12.43 -27.18
CA TYR A 97 15.42 -12.16 -27.24
C TYR A 97 16.26 -13.39 -27.63
N ALA A 98 15.86 -14.59 -27.19
CA ALA A 98 16.51 -15.83 -27.58
C ALA A 98 16.33 -16.12 -29.07
N PHE A 99 15.12 -15.91 -29.63
CA PHE A 99 14.91 -16.01 -31.08
C PHE A 99 15.76 -15.00 -31.86
N LEU A 100 15.82 -13.74 -31.40
CA LEU A 100 16.65 -12.71 -32.02
C LEU A 100 18.15 -13.06 -32.00
N LYS A 101 18.62 -13.75 -30.96
CA LYS A 101 20.01 -14.26 -30.91
C LYS A 101 20.30 -15.34 -31.94
N ILE A 102 19.30 -16.16 -32.28
CA ILE A 102 19.44 -17.27 -33.22
C ILE A 102 19.29 -16.76 -34.66
N ALA A 103 18.18 -16.09 -34.96
CA ALA A 103 17.84 -15.61 -36.30
C ALA A 103 18.67 -14.38 -36.72
N GLY A 104 19.04 -13.53 -35.77
CA GLY A 104 19.69 -12.26 -36.08
C GLY A 104 21.13 -12.35 -36.57
N LYS A 105 21.76 -13.54 -36.60
CA LYS A 105 23.12 -13.71 -37.11
C LYS A 105 23.13 -13.62 -38.64
N GLY A 106 23.62 -12.51 -39.17
CA GLY A 106 23.76 -12.32 -40.62
C GLY A 106 22.51 -11.77 -41.32
N GLU A 107 21.46 -11.41 -40.57
CA GLU A 107 20.24 -10.77 -41.10
C GLU A 107 20.15 -9.25 -40.80
N GLY A 108 21.22 -8.64 -40.27
CA GLY A 108 21.26 -7.19 -39.99
C GLY A 108 20.49 -6.77 -38.74
N LEU A 109 20.14 -7.71 -37.86
CA LEU A 109 19.38 -7.47 -36.63
C LEU A 109 20.29 -7.25 -35.39
N GLU A 110 21.60 -7.17 -35.59
CA GLU A 110 22.63 -7.04 -34.54
C GLU A 110 22.43 -5.81 -33.65
N ALA A 111 22.01 -4.67 -34.23
CA ALA A 111 21.74 -3.45 -33.48
C ALA A 111 20.54 -3.62 -32.51
N LEU A 112 19.47 -4.28 -32.97
CA LEU A 112 18.30 -4.59 -32.14
C LEU A 112 18.66 -5.58 -31.03
N ARG A 113 19.51 -6.58 -31.33
CA ARG A 113 20.03 -7.53 -30.35
C ARG A 113 20.88 -6.83 -29.29
N GLN A 114 21.76 -5.90 -29.69
CA GLN A 114 22.57 -5.13 -28.75
C GLN A 114 21.71 -4.27 -27.81
N MET A 115 20.69 -3.61 -28.36
CA MET A 115 19.75 -2.79 -27.57
C MET A 115 19.09 -3.59 -26.44
N LEU A 116 18.55 -4.79 -26.73
CA LEU A 116 17.96 -5.65 -25.71
C LEU A 116 19.01 -6.23 -24.73
N SER A 117 20.25 -6.46 -25.20
CA SER A 117 21.32 -7.02 -24.36
C SER A 117 21.79 -6.06 -23.24
N ALA A 118 21.55 -4.75 -23.38
CA ALA A 118 21.95 -3.73 -22.41
C ALA A 118 21.42 -3.99 -20.99
N ARG A 119 20.28 -4.69 -20.86
CA ARG A 119 19.73 -5.14 -19.58
C ARG A 119 20.72 -6.01 -18.80
N PHE A 120 21.41 -6.94 -19.46
CA PHE A 120 22.31 -7.88 -18.82
C PHE A 120 23.64 -7.23 -18.43
N ASN A 121 24.10 -6.23 -19.20
CA ASN A 121 25.31 -5.48 -18.88
C ASN A 121 25.16 -4.65 -17.60
N ARG A 122 23.98 -4.06 -17.36
CA ARG A 122 23.68 -3.37 -16.08
C ARG A 122 23.58 -4.33 -14.89
N ALA A 123 23.11 -5.57 -15.10
CA ALA A 123 23.01 -6.57 -14.04
C ALA A 123 24.40 -7.04 -13.55
N SER A 124 25.38 -7.17 -14.44
CA SER A 124 26.77 -7.49 -14.05
C SER A 124 27.44 -6.37 -13.25
N ALA A 125 27.24 -5.11 -13.63
CA ALA A 125 27.84 -3.98 -12.90
C ALA A 125 27.38 -3.91 -11.43
N LYS A 126 26.09 -4.17 -11.16
CA LYS A 126 25.54 -4.18 -9.79
C LYS A 126 26.04 -5.36 -8.94
N ARG A 127 26.55 -6.43 -9.55
CA ARG A 127 27.09 -7.62 -8.85
C ARG A 127 28.57 -7.47 -8.48
N THR A 128 29.24 -6.43 -8.97
CA THR A 128 30.70 -6.25 -8.81
C THR A 128 31.07 -5.19 -7.77
N GLU A 129 30.09 -4.59 -7.09
CA GLU A 129 30.32 -3.77 -5.89
C GLU A 129 30.83 -4.66 -4.76
N PRO A 130 32.09 -4.52 -4.29
CA PRO A 130 32.61 -5.31 -3.19
C PRO A 130 31.84 -4.98 -1.90
N LEU A 131 31.41 -6.01 -1.18
CA LEU A 131 30.88 -5.89 0.18
C LEU A 131 31.93 -5.19 1.06
N GLY A 132 31.70 -3.91 1.35
CA GLY A 132 32.46 -3.14 2.33
C GLY A 132 32.40 -3.82 3.69
N GLU A 133 33.58 -4.13 4.21
CA GLU A 133 33.84 -4.77 5.49
C GLU A 133 33.24 -3.95 6.65
N PRO A 134 32.50 -4.55 7.62
CA PRO A 134 31.97 -3.79 8.74
C PRO A 134 33.09 -3.42 9.72
N ALA A 135 33.36 -2.12 9.83
CA ALA A 135 34.20 -1.56 10.89
C ALA A 135 33.61 -1.91 12.26
N ARG A 136 34.39 -2.64 13.07
CA ARG A 136 34.11 -2.84 14.50
C ARG A 136 34.56 -1.61 15.27
N GLY A 137 33.63 -0.98 15.98
CA GLY A 137 33.85 0.05 17.00
C GLY A 137 32.90 -0.19 18.16
#